data_AF-A0A8T5XGP6-F1
#
_entry.id   AF-A0A8T5XGP6-F1
#
_cell.length_a   1.000
_cell.length_b   1.000
_cell.length_c   1.000
_cell.angle_alpha   90.00
_cell.angle_beta   90.00
_cell.angle_gamma   90.00
#
_symmetry.space_group_name_H-M   'P 1'
#
loop_
_entity.id
_entity.type
_entity.pdbx_description
1 polymer ?
#
loop_
_entity_poly.entity_id
_entity_poly.type
_entity_poly.pdbx_seq_one_letter_code
_entity_poly.pdbx_strand_id
1 'polypeptide(L)'
;MESLIIYLKFISIYLKCRLEYRIAFILDILMPIFSYSINYLTISIILNRFSSIRGWDFNQIMFLYTINLFSYGLSGVILYTPMRSLDNLVKNGDFDMFLTKPMNPFLHLINRQFEHIFIGHLILGSIVFFICLGKLNITWSVLKVIWLILVLLGATLIQGAFMIITGSLSFFYTNSTSVASSILNSLRGFIDYPISIYNKGLKILLTFVLPYGFISFYPSKYFLNKSNDEIFHHLFQYATPIVGILLFILSYKIWLLGVNNYKSSGS
;
A
#
# COMPACT_ATOMS: atom_id res chain seq x y z
N MET A 1 3.47 -23.95 10.21
CA MET A 1 4.63 -24.25 9.34
C MET A 1 4.19 -24.80 7.98
N GLU A 2 3.23 -25.73 7.92
CA GLU A 2 2.73 -26.28 6.65
C GLU A 2 2.15 -25.22 5.69
N SER A 3 1.37 -24.26 6.20
CA SER A 3 0.80 -23.16 5.40
C SER A 3 1.86 -22.30 4.72
N LEU A 4 2.98 -22.02 5.39
CA LEU A 4 4.09 -21.25 4.84
C LEU A 4 4.84 -22.02 3.74
N ILE A 5 5.04 -23.32 3.94
CA ILE A 5 5.67 -24.19 2.94
C ILE A 5 4.80 -24.26 1.68
N ILE A 6 3.48 -24.40 1.86
CA ILE A 6 2.51 -24.39 0.76
C ILE A 6 2.56 -23.04 0.02
N TYR A 7 2.59 -21.92 0.75
CA TYR A 7 2.70 -20.59 0.16
C TYR A 7 3.96 -20.43 -0.70
N LEU A 8 5.12 -20.82 -0.18
CA LEU A 8 6.38 -20.75 -0.93
C LEU A 8 6.36 -21.63 -2.19
N LYS A 9 5.70 -22.79 -2.14
CA LYS A 9 5.50 -23.65 -3.33
C LYS A 9 4.63 -22.96 -4.38
N PHE A 10 3.52 -22.33 -3.98
CA PHE A 10 2.67 -21.56 -4.90
C PHE A 10 3.45 -20.42 -5.56
N ILE A 11 4.24 -19.67 -4.79
CA ILE A 11 5.11 -18.61 -5.35
C ILE A 11 6.08 -19.20 -6.37
N SER A 12 6.73 -20.33 -6.06
CA SER A 12 7.68 -20.95 -6.99
C SER A 12 7.01 -21.37 -8.30
N ILE A 13 5.82 -21.97 -8.23
CA ILE A 13 5.05 -22.35 -9.43
C ILE A 13 4.65 -21.11 -10.22
N TYR A 14 4.11 -20.08 -9.54
CA TYR A 14 3.74 -18.82 -10.16
C TYR A 14 4.92 -18.18 -10.90
N LEU A 15 6.08 -18.07 -10.26
CA LEU A 15 7.27 -17.48 -10.87
C LEU A 15 7.75 -18.28 -12.07
N LYS A 16 7.70 -19.62 -12.02
CA LYS A 16 8.05 -20.46 -13.18
C LYS A 16 7.12 -20.19 -14.37
N CYS A 17 5.81 -20.09 -14.15
CA CYS A 17 4.86 -19.76 -15.20
C CYS A 17 5.11 -18.37 -15.79
N ARG A 18 5.43 -17.37 -14.96
CA ARG A 18 5.73 -16.01 -15.46
C ARG A 18 7.06 -15.91 -16.20
N LEU A 19 8.08 -16.65 -15.75
CA LEU A 19 9.40 -16.69 -16.39
C LEU A 19 9.41 -17.46 -17.73
N GLU A 20 8.32 -18.13 -18.11
CA GLU A 20 8.13 -18.64 -19.46
C GLU A 20 8.15 -17.49 -20.48
N TYR A 21 7.50 -16.37 -20.15
CA TYR A 21 7.49 -15.14 -20.94
C TYR A 21 8.46 -14.10 -20.35
N ARG A 22 9.77 -14.40 -20.39
CA ARG A 22 10.83 -13.59 -19.75
C ARG A 22 10.79 -12.11 -20.06
N ILE A 23 10.55 -11.74 -21.33
CA ILE A 23 10.48 -10.33 -21.75
C ILE A 23 9.29 -9.65 -21.08
N ALA A 24 8.11 -10.29 -21.09
CA ALA A 24 6.93 -9.76 -20.42
C ALA A 24 7.17 -9.58 -18.91
N PHE A 25 7.77 -10.58 -18.24
CA PHE A 25 8.14 -10.50 -16.83
C PHE A 25 9.06 -9.31 -16.50
N ILE A 26 10.06 -9.05 -17.34
CA ILE A 26 10.97 -7.91 -17.16
C ILE A 26 10.23 -6.59 -17.40
N LEU A 27 9.42 -6.50 -18.45
CA LEU A 27 8.62 -5.31 -18.75
C LEU A 27 7.63 -5.01 -17.63
N ASP A 28 6.99 -6.03 -17.05
CA ASP A 28 6.07 -5.92 -15.92
C ASP A 28 6.74 -5.28 -14.68
N ILE A 29 8.03 -5.55 -14.44
CA ILE A 29 8.80 -4.93 -13.36
C ILE A 29 9.25 -3.50 -13.73
N LEU A 30 9.63 -3.26 -14.99
CA LEU A 30 10.09 -1.96 -15.46
C LEU A 30 8.97 -0.92 -15.57
N MET A 31 7.74 -1.36 -15.88
CA MET A 31 6.59 -0.48 -16.06
C MET A 31 6.33 0.42 -14.84
N PRO A 32 6.18 -0.11 -13.61
CA PRO A 32 6.04 0.72 -12.42
C PRO A 32 7.22 1.65 -12.16
N ILE A 33 8.46 1.19 -12.42
CA ILE A 33 9.65 2.01 -12.25
C ILE A 33 9.52 3.25 -13.14
N PHE A 34 9.22 3.05 -14.42
CA PHE A 34 9.05 4.15 -15.37
C PHE A 34 7.88 5.07 -14.98
N SER A 35 6.70 4.53 -14.68
CA SER A 35 5.52 5.33 -14.32
C SER A 35 5.73 6.16 -13.06
N TYR A 36 6.36 5.61 -12.02
CA TYR A 36 6.61 6.33 -10.77
C TYR A 36 7.82 7.28 -10.89
N SER A 37 8.79 6.99 -11.76
CA SER A 37 9.84 7.95 -12.12
C SER A 37 9.29 9.20 -12.81
N ILE A 38 8.22 9.10 -13.60
CA ILE A 38 7.55 10.29 -14.16
C ILE A 38 6.97 11.17 -13.05
N ASN A 39 6.30 10.57 -12.06
CA ASN A 39 5.78 11.31 -10.91
C ASN A 39 6.91 12.01 -10.13
N TYR A 40 8.05 11.34 -9.96
CA TYR A 40 9.26 11.93 -9.37
C TYR A 40 9.75 13.16 -10.15
N LEU A 41 9.82 13.06 -11.48
CA LEU A 41 10.20 14.17 -12.35
C LEU A 41 9.23 15.34 -12.22
N THR A 42 7.92 15.08 -12.15
CA THR A 42 6.90 16.11 -11.93
C THR A 42 7.14 16.87 -10.63
N ILE A 43 7.34 16.15 -9.51
CA ILE A 43 7.64 16.76 -8.21
C ILE A 43 8.94 17.58 -8.28
N SER A 44 9.97 17.07 -8.98
CA SER A 44 11.25 17.76 -9.17
C SER A 44 11.10 19.08 -9.92
N ILE A 45 10.30 19.08 -11.00
CA ILE A 45 10.06 20.30 -11.80
C ILE A 45 9.33 21.35 -10.97
N ILE A 46 8.32 20.94 -10.20
CA ILE A 46 7.58 21.85 -9.31
C ILE A 46 8.52 22.45 -8.27
N LEU A 47 9.30 21.63 -7.57
CA LEU A 47 10.17 22.10 -6.49
C LEU A 47 11.40 22.86 -6.98
N ASN A 48 11.85 22.65 -8.21
CA ASN A 48 12.88 23.51 -8.81
C ASN A 48 12.38 24.96 -8.99
N ARG A 49 11.07 25.16 -9.21
CA ARG A 49 10.47 26.49 -9.31
C ARG A 49 10.20 27.14 -7.96
N PHE A 50 9.72 26.36 -6.97
CA PHE A 50 9.26 26.90 -5.68
C PHE A 50 10.28 26.74 -4.53
N SER A 51 11.36 25.99 -4.73
CA SER A 51 12.40 25.60 -3.75
C SER A 51 11.89 24.78 -2.54
N SER A 52 10.75 25.13 -1.97
CA SER A 52 10.06 24.37 -0.93
C SER A 52 8.55 24.57 -1.01
N ILE A 53 7.78 23.59 -0.53
CA ILE A 53 6.32 23.70 -0.42
C ILE A 53 5.94 23.58 1.06
N ARG A 54 5.42 24.67 1.64
CA ARG A 54 5.10 24.75 3.09
C ARG A 54 6.24 24.22 3.98
N GLY A 55 7.46 24.64 3.65
CA GLY A 55 8.68 24.27 4.36
C GLY A 55 9.23 22.89 4.02
N TRP A 56 8.61 22.10 3.14
CA TRP A 56 9.13 20.81 2.66
C TRP A 56 10.02 20.98 1.44
N ASP A 57 11.26 20.53 1.56
CA ASP A 57 12.20 20.48 0.43
C ASP A 57 11.99 19.24 -0.44
N PHE A 58 12.68 19.19 -1.58
CA PHE A 58 12.64 18.07 -2.52
C PHE A 58 13.03 16.73 -1.90
N ASN A 59 14.14 16.67 -1.17
CA ASN A 59 14.65 15.42 -0.61
C ASN A 59 13.72 14.90 0.50
N GLN A 60 13.12 15.80 1.28
CA GLN A 60 12.13 15.48 2.32
C GLN A 60 10.84 14.92 1.71
N ILE A 61 10.40 15.46 0.57
CA ILE A 61 9.24 14.92 -0.15
C ILE A 61 9.58 13.56 -0.77
N MET A 62 10.81 13.36 -1.25
CA MET A 62 11.26 12.06 -1.74
C MET A 62 11.38 11.01 -0.65
N PHE A 63 11.67 11.42 0.58
CA PHE A 63 11.61 10.53 1.74
C PHE A 63 10.17 10.06 2.03
N LEU A 64 9.17 10.96 1.97
CA LEU A 64 7.75 10.58 2.07
C LEU A 64 7.37 9.56 1.00
N TYR A 65 7.77 9.87 -0.24
CA TYR A 65 7.48 9.06 -1.41
C TYR A 65 8.06 7.65 -1.29
N THR A 66 9.26 7.55 -0.72
CA THR A 66 9.92 6.27 -0.46
C THR A 66 9.12 5.38 0.49
N ILE A 67 8.64 5.93 1.61
CA ILE A 67 7.81 5.16 2.56
C ILE A 67 6.49 4.73 1.88
N ASN A 68 5.89 5.60 1.06
CA ASN A 68 4.70 5.27 0.28
C ASN A 68 4.96 4.10 -0.70
N LEU A 69 6.04 4.18 -1.49
CA LEU A 69 6.42 3.15 -2.46
C LEU A 69 6.69 1.80 -1.82
N PHE A 70 7.47 1.78 -0.74
CA PHE A 70 7.76 0.53 -0.03
C PHE A 70 6.51 -0.09 0.57
N SER A 71 5.73 0.71 1.30
CA SER A 71 4.52 0.20 1.95
C SER A 71 3.52 -0.33 0.94
N TYR A 72 3.33 0.39 -0.17
CA TYR A 72 2.48 -0.02 -1.28
C TYR A 72 3.00 -1.27 -1.98
N GLY A 73 4.29 -1.31 -2.29
CA GLY A 73 4.98 -2.47 -2.88
C GLY A 73 4.73 -3.73 -2.05
N LEU A 74 5.05 -3.67 -0.75
CA LEU A 74 4.88 -4.79 0.16
C LEU A 74 3.43 -5.25 0.26
N SER A 75 2.47 -4.32 0.35
CA SER A 75 1.05 -4.68 0.39
C SER A 75 0.57 -5.27 -0.94
N GLY A 76 1.04 -4.70 -2.06
CA GLY A 76 0.53 -4.99 -3.39
C GLY A 76 0.99 -6.34 -3.91
N VAL A 77 2.23 -6.73 -3.60
CA VAL A 77 2.79 -8.05 -3.90
C VAL A 77 1.85 -9.18 -3.44
N ILE A 78 1.22 -8.99 -2.28
CA ILE A 78 0.45 -10.03 -1.59
C ILE A 78 -1.06 -9.86 -1.82
N LEU A 79 -1.58 -8.63 -1.77
CA LEU A 79 -3.02 -8.39 -1.68
C LEU A 79 -3.64 -7.85 -2.97
N TYR A 80 -2.86 -7.23 -3.86
CA TYR A 80 -3.44 -6.47 -4.97
C TYR A 80 -4.31 -7.34 -5.89
N THR A 81 -3.73 -8.40 -6.42
CA THR A 81 -4.39 -9.27 -7.41
C THR A 81 -5.45 -10.17 -6.78
N PRO A 82 -5.23 -10.80 -5.61
CA PRO A 82 -6.28 -11.47 -4.84
C PRO A 82 -7.53 -10.60 -4.63
N MET A 83 -7.36 -9.37 -4.18
CA MET A 83 -8.50 -8.50 -3.86
C MET A 83 -9.17 -7.95 -5.11
N ARG A 84 -8.42 -7.70 -6.20
CA ARG A 84 -8.97 -7.22 -7.46
C ARG A 84 -9.69 -8.31 -8.24
N SER A 85 -9.22 -9.55 -8.18
CA SER A 85 -9.86 -10.68 -8.86
C SER A 85 -11.13 -11.17 -8.15
N LEU A 86 -11.33 -10.79 -6.88
CA LEU A 86 -12.48 -11.19 -6.09
C LEU A 86 -13.82 -10.85 -6.75
N ASP A 87 -13.91 -9.71 -7.41
CA ASP A 87 -15.11 -9.30 -8.16
C ASP A 87 -15.53 -10.34 -9.20
N ASN A 88 -14.57 -10.83 -10.00
CA ASN A 88 -14.83 -11.85 -11.00
C ASN A 88 -15.13 -13.21 -10.36
N LEU A 89 -14.41 -13.57 -9.29
CA LEU A 89 -14.62 -14.83 -8.58
C LEU A 89 -16.02 -14.92 -7.97
N VAL A 90 -16.50 -13.82 -7.39
CA VAL A 90 -17.84 -13.72 -6.81
C VAL A 90 -18.91 -13.80 -7.91
N LYS A 91 -18.73 -13.04 -9.00
CA LYS A 91 -19.70 -12.99 -10.12
C LYS A 91 -19.86 -14.32 -10.85
N ASN A 92 -18.76 -15.05 -11.02
CA ASN A 92 -18.76 -16.32 -11.74
C ASN A 92 -19.10 -17.53 -10.85
N GLY A 93 -19.21 -17.35 -9.53
CA GLY A 93 -19.40 -18.46 -8.58
C GLY A 93 -18.11 -19.23 -8.27
N ASP A 94 -16.98 -18.86 -8.88
CA ASP A 94 -15.67 -19.49 -8.66
C ASP A 94 -15.19 -19.35 -7.20
N PHE A 95 -15.76 -18.42 -6.43
CA PHE A 95 -15.46 -18.27 -5.01
C PHE A 95 -15.91 -19.48 -4.18
N ASP A 96 -16.92 -20.25 -4.62
CA ASP A 96 -17.36 -21.50 -3.98
C ASP A 96 -16.21 -22.52 -3.83
N MET A 97 -15.30 -22.56 -4.82
CA MET A 97 -14.13 -23.43 -4.77
C MET A 97 -13.22 -23.12 -3.58
N PHE A 98 -13.18 -21.87 -3.10
CA PHE A 98 -12.38 -21.50 -1.95
C PHE A 98 -13.04 -21.90 -0.63
N LEU A 99 -14.37 -21.93 -0.58
CA LEU A 99 -15.15 -22.29 0.61
C LEU A 99 -15.19 -23.81 0.85
N THR A 100 -15.05 -24.62 -0.20
CA THR A 100 -15.06 -26.09 -0.12
C THR A 100 -13.74 -26.70 0.36
N LYS A 101 -12.66 -25.92 0.44
CA LYS A 101 -11.35 -26.42 0.89
C LYS A 101 -11.22 -26.28 2.40
N PRO A 102 -10.53 -27.22 3.09
CA PRO A 102 -10.29 -27.17 4.53
C PRO A 102 -9.18 -26.16 4.89
N MET A 103 -9.26 -24.95 4.32
CA MET A 103 -8.30 -23.87 4.52
C MET A 103 -9.07 -22.56 4.68
N ASN A 104 -8.50 -21.61 5.42
CA ASN A 104 -9.10 -20.30 5.54
C ASN A 104 -9.21 -19.65 4.13
N PRO A 105 -10.41 -19.24 3.67
CA PRO A 105 -10.61 -18.73 2.31
C PRO A 105 -9.74 -17.52 1.98
N PHE A 106 -9.50 -16.65 2.96
CA PHE A 106 -8.64 -15.48 2.80
C PHE A 106 -7.19 -15.88 2.51
N LEU A 107 -6.65 -16.80 3.33
CA LEU A 107 -5.28 -17.29 3.14
C LEU A 107 -5.16 -18.06 1.82
N HIS A 108 -6.16 -18.86 1.47
CA HIS A 108 -6.15 -19.60 0.21
C HIS A 108 -6.14 -18.66 -1.00
N LEU A 109 -6.95 -17.60 -0.97
CA LEU A 109 -6.99 -16.59 -2.03
C LEU A 109 -5.66 -15.87 -2.20
N ILE A 110 -5.07 -15.39 -1.09
CA ILE A 110 -3.78 -14.68 -1.10
C ILE A 110 -2.65 -15.58 -1.57
N ASN A 111 -2.66 -16.85 -1.18
CA ASN A 111 -1.58 -17.77 -1.55
C ASN A 111 -1.60 -18.15 -3.04
N ARG A 112 -2.74 -18.01 -3.72
CA ARG A 112 -2.90 -18.44 -5.11
C ARG A 112 -2.34 -17.44 -6.11
N GLN A 113 -2.34 -16.15 -5.78
CA GLN A 113 -1.96 -15.08 -6.71
C GLN A 113 -0.94 -14.17 -6.06
N PHE A 114 0.24 -14.10 -6.68
CA PHE A 114 1.31 -13.19 -6.32
C PHE A 114 1.41 -12.13 -7.42
N GLU A 115 1.75 -10.88 -7.07
CA GLU A 115 1.86 -9.81 -8.06
C GLU A 115 3.29 -9.29 -8.16
N HIS A 116 4.04 -9.85 -9.12
CA HIS A 116 5.45 -9.54 -9.32
C HIS A 116 5.71 -8.12 -9.84
N ILE A 117 4.72 -7.46 -10.45
CA ILE A 117 4.79 -6.05 -10.88
C ILE A 117 5.24 -5.15 -9.72
N PHE A 118 4.76 -5.41 -8.49
CA PHE A 118 5.09 -4.60 -7.32
C PHE A 118 6.55 -4.68 -6.86
N ILE A 119 7.32 -5.65 -7.38
CA ILE A 119 8.77 -5.68 -7.18
C ILE A 119 9.41 -4.41 -7.77
N GLY A 120 8.87 -3.86 -8.86
CA GLY A 120 9.31 -2.59 -9.44
C GLY A 120 9.19 -1.42 -8.45
N HIS A 121 8.08 -1.34 -7.70
CA HIS A 121 7.91 -0.31 -6.65
C HIS A 121 8.94 -0.45 -5.53
N LEU A 122 9.27 -1.68 -5.13
CA LEU A 122 10.27 -1.94 -4.09
C LEU A 122 11.68 -1.57 -4.56
N ILE A 123 12.02 -1.88 -5.81
CA ILE A 123 13.29 -1.50 -6.43
C ILE A 123 13.41 0.02 -6.48
N LEU A 124 12.42 0.71 -7.04
CA LEU A 124 12.42 2.17 -7.14
C LEU A 124 12.45 2.83 -5.75
N GLY A 125 11.64 2.34 -4.81
CA GLY A 125 11.63 2.80 -3.42
C GLY A 125 13.01 2.68 -2.78
N SER A 126 13.71 1.56 -3.00
CA SER A 126 15.07 1.35 -2.51
C SER A 126 16.07 2.34 -3.11
N ILE A 127 16.04 2.55 -4.44
CA ILE A 127 16.92 3.50 -5.12
C ILE A 127 16.73 4.91 -4.55
N VAL A 128 15.48 5.37 -4.44
CA VAL A 128 15.16 6.71 -3.93
C VAL A 128 15.53 6.84 -2.44
N PHE A 129 15.34 5.79 -1.64
CA PHE A 129 15.74 5.77 -0.24
C PHE A 129 17.24 6.03 -0.07
N PHE A 130 18.08 5.28 -0.80
CA PHE A 130 19.54 5.43 -0.71
C PHE A 130 20.01 6.81 -1.17
N ILE A 131 19.34 7.39 -2.18
CA ILE A 131 19.60 8.78 -2.60
C ILE A 131 19.25 9.75 -1.46
N CYS A 132 18.11 9.54 -0.79
CA CYS A 132 17.69 10.38 0.34
C CYS A 132 18.65 10.28 1.53
N LEU A 133 19.19 9.09 1.82
CA LEU A 133 20.18 8.89 2.89
C LEU A 133 21.43 9.76 2.71
N GLY A 134 21.89 9.96 1.48
CA GLY A 134 23.08 10.78 1.20
C GLY A 134 22.80 12.29 1.16
N LYS A 135 21.54 12.71 1.03
CA LYS A 135 21.14 14.13 0.89
C LYS A 135 20.46 14.72 2.12
N LEU A 136 19.90 13.89 2.98
CA LEU A 136 19.23 14.31 4.20
C LEU A 136 20.16 14.10 5.40
N ASN A 137 20.28 15.12 6.25
CA ASN A 137 21.06 15.07 7.48
C ASN A 137 20.31 14.31 8.60
N ILE A 138 19.95 13.06 8.35
CA ILE A 138 19.29 12.19 9.35
C ILE A 138 20.37 11.47 10.16
N THR A 139 20.39 11.72 11.47
CA THR A 139 21.22 10.97 12.41
C THR A 139 20.63 9.59 12.64
N TRP A 140 21.18 8.56 12.00
CA TRP A 140 20.70 7.18 12.13
C TRP A 140 21.20 6.54 13.44
N SER A 141 20.26 6.05 14.23
CA SER A 141 20.51 5.22 15.41
C SER A 141 19.81 3.88 15.26
N VAL A 142 20.22 2.87 16.03
CA VAL A 142 19.57 1.55 16.05
C VAL A 142 18.06 1.69 16.31
N LEU A 143 17.67 2.60 17.22
CA LEU A 143 16.27 2.89 17.53
C LEU A 143 15.51 3.45 16.31
N LYS A 144 16.11 4.37 15.53
CA LYS A 144 15.46 4.88 14.31
C LYS A 144 15.31 3.82 13.23
N VAL A 145 16.26 2.90 13.11
CA VAL A 145 16.16 1.79 12.14
C VAL A 145 15.01 0.85 12.53
N ILE A 146 14.94 0.44 13.81
CA ILE A 146 13.82 -0.36 14.33
C ILE A 146 12.49 0.37 14.10
N TRP A 147 12.47 1.67 14.39
CA TRP A 147 11.28 2.48 14.19
C TRP A 147 10.86 2.56 12.71
N LEU A 148 11.81 2.70 11.79
CA LEU A 148 11.54 2.69 10.35
C LEU A 148 10.89 1.37 9.91
N ILE A 149 11.37 0.23 10.42
CA ILE A 149 10.78 -1.08 10.12
C ILE A 149 9.33 -1.14 10.64
N LEU A 150 9.07 -0.68 11.86
CA LEU A 150 7.71 -0.64 12.42
C LEU A 150 6.78 0.28 11.61
N VAL A 151 7.28 1.44 11.17
CA VAL A 151 6.55 2.36 10.30
C VAL A 151 6.23 1.70 8.97
N LEU A 152 7.19 1.03 8.33
CA LEU A 152 6.97 0.34 7.06
C LEU A 152 5.93 -0.77 7.21
N LEU A 153 6.02 -1.58 8.26
CA LEU A 153 5.00 -2.61 8.55
C LEU A 153 3.62 -2.00 8.78
N GLY A 154 3.53 -0.96 9.60
CA GLY A 154 2.28 -0.24 9.85
C GLY A 154 1.67 0.34 8.58
N ALA A 155 2.47 1.04 7.79
CA ALA A 155 2.05 1.62 6.52
C ALA A 155 1.62 0.54 5.51
N THR A 156 2.32 -0.60 5.44
CA THR A 156 1.93 -1.76 4.64
C THR A 156 0.58 -2.32 5.07
N LEU A 157 0.32 -2.42 6.37
CA LEU A 157 -0.98 -2.84 6.90
C LEU A 157 -2.09 -1.85 6.53
N ILE A 158 -1.84 -0.54 6.57
CA ILE A 158 -2.81 0.48 6.14
C ILE A 158 -3.16 0.29 4.66
N GLN A 159 -2.15 0.22 3.78
CA GLN A 159 -2.36 0.04 2.35
C GLN A 159 -3.09 -1.28 2.04
N GLY A 160 -2.67 -2.36 2.71
CA GLY A 160 -3.31 -3.67 2.58
C GLY A 160 -4.76 -3.67 3.07
N ALA A 161 -5.06 -2.95 4.15
CA ALA A 161 -6.42 -2.83 4.66
C ALA A 161 -7.36 -2.18 3.63
N PHE A 162 -6.92 -1.13 2.93
CA PHE A 162 -7.71 -0.53 1.86
C PHE A 162 -7.96 -1.49 0.69
N MET A 163 -6.95 -2.27 0.28
CA MET A 163 -7.12 -3.29 -0.76
C MET A 163 -8.16 -4.34 -0.34
N ILE A 164 -8.11 -4.80 0.91
CA ILE A 164 -9.06 -5.78 1.46
C ILE A 164 -10.47 -5.19 1.50
N ILE A 165 -10.63 -3.95 1.96
CA ILE A 165 -11.92 -3.26 2.01
C ILE A 165 -12.50 -3.18 0.58
N THR A 166 -11.71 -2.73 -0.40
CA THR A 166 -12.18 -2.64 -1.79
C THR A 166 -12.56 -3.97 -2.39
N GLY A 167 -11.77 -5.02 -2.13
CA GLY A 167 -12.05 -6.36 -2.62
C GLY A 167 -13.35 -6.87 -2.00
N SER A 168 -13.47 -6.77 -0.67
CA SER A 168 -14.62 -7.27 0.10
C SER A 168 -15.95 -6.65 -0.31
N LEU A 169 -15.97 -5.45 -0.89
CA LEU A 169 -17.19 -4.84 -1.43
C LEU A 169 -17.84 -5.71 -2.53
N SER A 170 -17.08 -6.55 -3.23
CA SER A 170 -17.62 -7.50 -4.22
C SER A 170 -18.67 -8.44 -3.63
N PHE A 171 -18.54 -8.81 -2.35
CA PHE A 171 -19.51 -9.69 -1.69
C PHE A 171 -20.87 -9.03 -1.45
N PHE A 172 -20.90 -7.70 -1.35
CA PHE A 172 -22.11 -6.94 -1.02
C PHE A 172 -22.78 -6.33 -2.25
N TYR A 173 -21.99 -5.96 -3.25
CA TYR A 173 -22.46 -5.17 -4.38
C TYR A 173 -21.91 -5.72 -5.69
N THR A 174 -22.81 -6.03 -6.63
CA THR A 174 -22.44 -6.35 -8.00
C THR A 174 -22.05 -5.07 -8.76
N ASN A 175 -20.91 -5.10 -9.47
CA ASN A 175 -20.41 -4.02 -10.34
C ASN A 175 -19.92 -2.71 -9.68
N SER A 176 -19.84 -2.61 -8.35
CA SER A 176 -19.35 -1.38 -7.67
C SER A 176 -17.85 -1.38 -7.36
N THR A 177 -17.19 -2.54 -7.42
CA THR A 177 -15.78 -2.77 -7.05
C THR A 177 -14.80 -2.01 -7.93
N SER A 178 -15.04 -1.97 -9.25
CA SER A 178 -14.24 -1.18 -10.20
C SER A 178 -14.34 0.32 -9.91
N VAL A 179 -15.51 0.81 -9.51
CA VAL A 179 -15.71 2.21 -9.14
C VAL A 179 -15.02 2.51 -7.81
N ALA A 180 -15.24 1.68 -6.79
CA ALA A 180 -14.64 1.86 -5.46
C ALA A 180 -13.11 1.81 -5.51
N SER A 181 -12.54 0.86 -6.24
CA SER A 181 -11.09 0.76 -6.44
C SER A 181 -10.53 1.95 -7.22
N SER A 182 -11.24 2.45 -8.22
CA SER A 182 -10.84 3.66 -8.96
C SER A 182 -10.83 4.90 -8.08
N ILE A 183 -11.87 5.10 -7.27
CA ILE A 183 -11.95 6.22 -6.31
C ILE A 183 -10.81 6.15 -5.30
N LEU A 184 -10.58 4.99 -4.70
CA LEU A 184 -9.51 4.83 -3.72
C LEU A 184 -8.13 5.00 -4.34
N ASN A 185 -7.90 4.54 -5.57
CA ASN A 185 -6.65 4.79 -6.29
C ASN A 185 -6.44 6.29 -6.55
N SER A 186 -7.47 7.04 -6.94
CA SER A 186 -7.39 8.49 -7.09
C SER A 186 -7.05 9.18 -5.76
N LEU A 187 -7.65 8.72 -4.65
CA LEU A 187 -7.37 9.26 -3.32
C LEU A 187 -5.93 8.94 -2.85
N ARG A 188 -5.30 7.87 -3.35
CA ARG A 188 -3.91 7.55 -3.00
C ARG A 188 -2.91 8.57 -3.53
N GLY A 189 -3.22 9.31 -4.59
CA GLY A 189 -2.37 10.40 -5.09
C GLY A 189 -2.13 11.51 -4.06
N PHE A 190 -2.99 11.64 -3.04
CA PHE A 190 -2.78 12.57 -1.93
C PHE A 190 -1.64 12.16 -0.97
N ILE A 191 -1.16 10.91 -1.04
CA ILE A 191 -0.05 10.40 -0.21
C ILE A 191 1.31 10.90 -0.73
N ASP A 192 1.39 11.23 -2.03
CA ASP A 192 2.63 11.63 -2.69
C ASP A 192 3.13 13.01 -2.23
N TYR A 193 2.26 13.78 -1.59
CA TYR A 193 2.58 15.11 -1.06
C TYR A 193 2.34 15.20 0.45
N PRO A 194 3.09 16.06 1.16
CA PRO A 194 2.87 16.26 2.57
C PRO A 194 1.47 16.82 2.84
N ILE A 195 0.74 16.21 3.78
CA ILE A 195 -0.62 16.63 4.14
C ILE A 195 -0.71 18.10 4.54
N SER A 196 0.41 18.65 5.02
CA SER A 196 0.56 20.05 5.37
C SER A 196 0.08 21.00 4.27
N ILE A 197 0.19 20.64 2.97
CA ILE A 197 -0.16 21.49 1.81
C ILE A 197 -1.65 21.69 1.63
N TYR A 198 -2.45 20.73 2.10
CA TYR A 198 -3.88 20.73 1.87
C TYR A 198 -4.64 21.70 2.79
N ASN A 199 -5.92 21.91 2.49
CA ASN A 199 -6.82 22.68 3.35
C ASN A 199 -7.22 21.88 4.61
N LYS A 200 -7.83 22.55 5.60
CA LYS A 200 -8.21 21.91 6.87
C LYS A 200 -9.15 20.71 6.69
N GLY A 201 -10.12 20.79 5.78
CA GLY A 201 -11.07 19.70 5.52
C GLY A 201 -10.37 18.44 5.01
N LEU A 202 -9.52 18.59 3.99
CA LEU A 202 -8.79 17.46 3.41
C LEU A 202 -7.76 16.87 4.40
N LYS A 203 -7.14 17.70 5.25
CA LYS A 203 -6.29 17.23 6.35
C LYS A 203 -7.05 16.31 7.32
N ILE A 204 -8.27 16.68 7.70
CA ILE A 204 -9.13 15.86 8.57
C ILE A 204 -9.51 14.56 7.87
N LEU A 205 -9.93 14.63 6.60
CA LEU A 205 -10.29 13.45 5.81
C LEU A 205 -9.14 12.45 5.71
N LEU A 206 -7.94 12.91 5.32
CA LEU A 206 -6.76 12.07 5.13
C LEU A 206 -6.15 11.55 6.44
N THR A 207 -6.54 12.13 7.59
CA THR A 207 -6.02 11.72 8.90
C THR A 207 -6.98 10.77 9.61
N PHE A 208 -8.27 11.07 9.63
CA PHE A 208 -9.24 10.33 10.45
C PHE A 208 -10.13 9.39 9.66
N VAL A 209 -10.48 9.74 8.41
CA VAL A 209 -11.40 8.93 7.59
C VAL A 209 -10.64 7.90 6.76
N LEU A 210 -9.54 8.33 6.10
CA LEU A 210 -8.72 7.47 5.24
C LEU A 210 -7.37 7.04 5.83
N PRO A 211 -7.05 7.38 7.08
CA PRO A 211 -5.68 7.40 7.65
C PRO A 211 -4.43 7.49 6.73
N TYR A 212 -4.51 8.03 5.51
CA TYR A 212 -3.41 8.11 4.55
C TYR A 212 -2.21 8.93 5.04
N GLY A 213 -2.43 9.88 5.95
CA GLY A 213 -1.33 10.60 6.59
C GLY A 213 -0.39 9.75 7.41
N PHE A 214 -0.89 8.63 7.95
CA PHE A 214 -0.06 7.72 8.73
C PHE A 214 0.83 6.84 7.85
N ILE A 215 0.61 6.78 6.54
CA ILE A 215 1.44 5.98 5.63
C ILE A 215 2.83 6.58 5.53
N SER A 216 2.95 7.86 5.17
CA SER A 216 4.23 8.52 4.91
C SER A 216 4.42 9.79 5.74
N PHE A 217 3.40 10.64 5.83
CA PHE A 217 3.51 11.99 6.34
C PHE A 217 3.88 12.10 7.82
N TYR A 218 3.02 11.61 8.71
CA TYR A 218 3.27 11.67 10.16
C TYR A 218 4.59 10.99 10.56
N PRO A 219 4.89 9.74 10.13
CA PRO A 219 6.14 9.10 10.55
C PRO A 219 7.37 9.82 9.99
N SER A 220 7.29 10.44 8.80
CA SER A 220 8.43 11.17 8.24
C SER A 220 8.82 12.41 9.05
N LYS A 221 7.86 13.04 9.75
CA LYS A 221 8.18 14.17 10.63
C LYS A 221 9.16 13.80 11.74
N TYR A 222 9.05 12.58 12.27
CA TYR A 222 9.98 12.05 13.27
C TYR A 222 11.40 11.90 12.70
N PHE A 223 11.55 11.32 11.51
CA PHE A 223 12.87 11.11 10.90
C PHE A 223 13.54 12.43 10.48
N LEU A 224 12.73 13.39 10.03
CA LEU A 224 13.19 14.68 9.51
C LEU A 224 13.28 15.77 10.58
N ASN A 225 12.99 15.46 11.85
CA ASN A 225 12.97 16.41 12.97
C ASN A 225 12.15 17.69 12.67
N LYS A 226 11.02 17.54 11.98
CA LYS A 226 10.16 18.67 11.58
C LYS A 226 9.38 19.23 12.77
N SER A 227 9.33 20.57 12.87
CA SER A 227 8.59 21.28 13.93
C SER A 227 7.09 20.94 13.95
N ASN A 228 6.50 21.11 15.13
CA ASN A 228 5.11 20.72 15.44
C ASN A 228 4.06 21.72 14.92
N ASP A 229 4.32 22.48 13.85
CA ASP A 229 3.44 23.57 13.38
C ASP A 229 2.18 23.11 12.62
N GLU A 230 1.68 21.92 12.94
CA GLU A 230 0.49 21.36 12.32
C GLU A 230 -0.67 21.23 13.31
N ILE A 231 -1.86 21.17 12.73
CA ILE A 231 -3.16 21.11 13.41
C ILE A 231 -3.26 19.94 14.41
N PHE A 232 -2.40 18.92 14.29
CA PHE A 232 -2.49 17.67 15.02
C PHE A 232 -1.31 17.45 15.96
N HIS A 233 -1.59 16.70 17.04
CA HIS A 233 -0.67 16.47 18.14
C HIS A 233 0.58 15.68 17.73
N HIS A 234 1.73 15.98 18.34
CA HIS A 234 3.03 15.38 18.02
C HIS A 234 3.06 13.85 18.11
N LEU A 235 2.20 13.26 18.95
CA LEU A 235 2.07 11.80 19.11
C LEU A 235 1.70 11.08 17.81
N PHE A 236 1.11 11.77 16.83
CA PHE A 236 0.68 11.15 15.57
C PHE A 236 1.86 10.62 14.77
N GLN A 237 3.06 11.16 14.98
CA GLN A 237 4.30 10.67 14.37
C GLN A 237 4.62 9.22 14.75
N TYR A 238 4.09 8.75 15.89
CA TYR A 238 4.32 7.40 16.40
C TYR A 238 3.16 6.43 16.15
N ALA A 239 2.03 6.92 15.63
CA ALA A 239 0.78 6.15 15.59
C ALA A 239 0.67 5.20 14.40
N THR A 240 1.52 5.30 13.38
CA THR A 240 1.46 4.49 12.15
C THR A 240 1.32 2.98 12.40
N PRO A 241 2.11 2.33 13.27
CA PRO A 241 1.96 0.89 13.52
C PRO A 241 0.59 0.54 14.13
N ILE A 242 0.13 1.34 15.09
CA ILE A 242 -1.14 1.10 15.80
C ILE A 242 -2.32 1.31 14.83
N VAL A 243 -2.31 2.40 14.06
CA VAL A 243 -3.32 2.69 13.05
C VAL A 243 -3.37 1.57 12.00
N GLY A 244 -2.20 1.09 11.55
CA GLY A 244 -2.13 -0.03 10.62
C GLY A 244 -2.73 -1.31 11.16
N ILE A 245 -2.41 -1.68 12.40
CA ILE A 245 -2.99 -2.87 13.05
C ILE A 245 -4.51 -2.74 13.18
N LEU A 246 -5.01 -1.61 13.69
CA LEU A 246 -6.44 -1.38 13.89
C LEU A 246 -7.20 -1.43 12.56
N LEU A 247 -6.68 -0.77 11.52
CA LEU A 247 -7.32 -0.72 10.21
C LEU A 247 -7.31 -2.09 9.53
N PHE A 248 -6.24 -2.87 9.69
CA PHE A 248 -6.17 -4.22 9.15
C PHE A 248 -7.10 -5.19 9.87
N ILE A 249 -7.26 -5.07 11.19
CA ILE A 249 -8.28 -5.83 11.93
C ILE A 249 -9.68 -5.47 11.45
N LEU A 250 -9.95 -4.17 11.23
CA LEU A 250 -11.23 -3.71 10.70
C LEU A 250 -11.48 -4.26 9.30
N SER A 251 -10.51 -4.19 8.39
CA SER A 251 -10.66 -4.72 7.03
C SER A 251 -10.87 -6.22 7.03
N TYR A 252 -10.19 -6.96 7.90
CA TYR A 252 -10.40 -8.40 8.05
C TYR A 252 -11.79 -8.74 8.59
N LYS A 253 -12.33 -7.95 9.52
CA LYS A 253 -13.73 -8.09 9.96
C LYS A 253 -14.72 -7.84 8.83
N ILE A 254 -14.49 -6.81 8.01
CA ILE A 254 -15.31 -6.52 6.82
C ILE A 254 -15.24 -7.69 5.83
N TRP A 255 -14.06 -8.28 5.63
CA TRP A 255 -13.90 -9.49 4.82
C TRP A 255 -14.74 -10.65 5.36
N LEU A 256 -14.66 -10.95 6.66
CA LEU A 256 -15.45 -12.03 7.27
C LEU A 256 -16.96 -11.80 7.14
N LEU A 257 -17.41 -10.55 7.34
CA LEU A 257 -18.80 -10.17 7.10
C LEU A 257 -19.20 -10.34 5.64
N GLY A 258 -18.31 -10.03 4.70
CA GLY A 258 -18.55 -10.23 3.27
C GLY A 258 -18.70 -11.70 2.92
N VAL A 259 -17.78 -12.55 3.40
CA VAL A 259 -17.85 -14.01 3.19
C VAL A 259 -19.14 -14.61 3.77
N ASN A 260 -19.59 -14.15 4.94
CA ASN A 260 -20.84 -14.64 5.54
C ASN A 260 -22.11 -14.19 4.78
N ASN A 261 -22.03 -13.09 4.04
CA ASN A 261 -23.14 -12.58 3.21
C ASN A 261 -23.07 -13.03 1.76
N TYR A 262 -22.02 -13.76 1.38
CA TYR A 262 -21.83 -14.24 0.02
C TYR A 262 -22.94 -15.21 -0.38
N LYS A 263 -23.47 -15.01 -1.60
CA LYS A 263 -24.46 -15.88 -2.23
C LYS A 263 -23.90 -16.33 -3.58
N SER A 264 -23.98 -17.62 -3.86
CA SER A 264 -23.45 -18.20 -5.10
C SER A 264 -24.28 -17.74 -6.30
N SER A 265 -23.61 -17.55 -7.44
CA SER A 265 -24.25 -17.25 -8.73
C SER A 265 -24.94 -18.51 -9.26
N GLY A 266 -26.10 -18.83 -8.68
CA GLY A 266 -26.86 -20.05 -8.95
C GLY A 266 -28.00 -20.33 -7.97
N SER A 267 -28.17 -19.50 -6.93
CA SER A 267 -29.23 -19.58 -5.91
C SER A 267 -29.95 -18.25 -5.73
#